data_AF-T5AKU9-F1
#
_entry.id   AF-T5AKU9-F1
#
_cell.length_a   1.000
_cell.length_b   1.000
_cell.length_c   1.000
_cell.angle_alpha   90.00
_cell.angle_beta   90.00
_cell.angle_gamma   90.00
#
_symmetry.space_group_name_H-M   'P 1'
#
loop_
_entity.id
_entity.type
_entity.pdbx_description
1 polymer ?
#
loop_
_entity_poly.entity_id
_entity_poly.type
_entity_poly.pdbx_seq_one_letter_code
_entity_poly.pdbx_strand_id
1 'polypeptide(L)'
;MSRGPVPSQLCLLSSLPGRAERDKVRFLACVTSYSMASASLMLGHLYPKGTNVDVSVNLELVLDKLPPGLTCVGEWVNVIGYVLSKPRSSRDRNEPSARVQALVIWPTGPMDIQRYERSFDAAP
;
A
#
# COMPACT_ATOMS: atom_id res chain seq x y z
N MET A 1 27.41 -9.24 7.74
CA MET A 1 26.07 -9.33 8.36
C MET A 1 25.61 -7.91 8.67
N SER A 2 24.85 -7.26 7.79
CA SER A 2 24.29 -5.93 8.08
C SER A 2 23.27 -6.07 9.22
N ARG A 3 23.60 -5.59 10.41
CA ARG A 3 22.71 -5.59 11.60
C ARG A 3 21.60 -4.52 11.54
N GLY A 4 21.30 -4.03 10.34
CA GLY A 4 20.30 -3.00 10.11
C GLY A 4 18.91 -3.60 9.88
N PRO A 5 17.85 -2.82 10.08
CA PRO A 5 16.50 -3.23 9.72
C PRO A 5 16.43 -3.58 8.22
N VAL A 6 15.61 -4.59 7.89
CA VAL A 6 15.43 -5.04 6.50
C VAL A 6 15.02 -3.85 5.61
N PRO A 7 15.65 -3.67 4.43
CA PRO A 7 15.27 -2.63 3.48
C PRO A 7 13.88 -2.92 2.91
N SER A 8 13.07 -1.88 2.72
CA SER A 8 11.78 -2.04 2.04
C SER A 8 11.99 -2.33 0.55
N GLN A 9 11.15 -3.19 0.00
CA GLN A 9 11.14 -3.52 -1.43
C GLN A 9 10.12 -2.63 -2.14
N LEU A 10 10.58 -1.83 -3.10
CA LEU A 10 9.70 -1.04 -3.95
C LEU A 10 8.90 -1.97 -4.88
N CYS A 11 7.59 -1.87 -4.87
CA CYS A 11 6.72 -2.76 -5.64
C CYS A 11 5.41 -2.08 -6.08
N LEU A 12 4.80 -2.62 -7.14
CA LEU A 12 3.46 -2.24 -7.56
C LEU A 12 2.41 -2.75 -6.57
N LEU A 13 1.31 -2.01 -6.43
CA LEU A 13 0.18 -2.42 -5.59
C LEU A 13 -0.35 -3.80 -6.01
N SER A 14 -0.46 -4.04 -7.31
CA SER A 14 -0.90 -5.30 -7.91
C SER A 14 -0.02 -6.51 -7.57
N SER A 15 1.23 -6.30 -7.15
CA SER A 15 2.13 -7.38 -6.74
C SER A 15 1.99 -7.77 -5.27
N LEU A 16 1.37 -6.92 -4.43
CA LEU A 16 1.25 -7.14 -2.99
C LEU A 16 0.53 -8.45 -2.61
N PRO A 17 -0.51 -8.91 -3.32
CA PRO A 17 -1.14 -10.20 -3.03
C PRO A 17 -0.18 -11.39 -3.18
N GLY A 18 0.90 -11.26 -3.94
CA GLY A 18 1.90 -12.32 -4.10
C GLY A 18 3.07 -12.25 -3.10
N ARG A 19 3.15 -11.21 -2.26
CA ARG A 19 4.23 -11.02 -1.29
C ARG A 19 4.07 -11.94 -0.08
N ALA A 20 5.19 -12.32 0.53
CA ALA A 20 5.18 -13.15 1.72
C ALA A 20 4.76 -12.33 2.95
N GLU A 21 4.20 -13.02 3.95
CA GLU A 21 3.93 -12.39 5.24
C GLU A 21 5.24 -11.81 5.82
N ARG A 22 5.15 -10.63 6.42
CA ARG A 22 6.28 -9.89 7.04
C ARG A 22 7.30 -9.35 6.04
N ASP A 23 7.03 -9.44 4.73
CA ASP A 23 7.80 -8.69 3.75
C ASP A 23 7.63 -7.19 4.00
N LYS A 24 8.76 -6.49 4.05
CA LYS A 24 8.76 -5.03 4.14
C LYS A 24 8.63 -4.44 2.74
N VAL A 25 7.52 -3.78 2.48
CA VAL A 25 7.17 -3.26 1.15
C VAL A 25 7.15 -1.73 1.15
N ARG A 26 7.41 -1.16 -0.03
CA ARG A 26 7.18 0.24 -0.36
C ARG A 26 6.35 0.30 -1.64
N PHE A 27 5.25 1.03 -1.61
CA PHE A 27 4.40 1.18 -2.79
C PHE A 27 3.71 2.55 -2.80
N LEU A 28 3.26 2.93 -3.99
CA LEU A 28 2.44 4.09 -4.26
C LEU A 28 1.00 3.64 -4.53
N ALA A 29 0.01 4.35 -3.99
CA ALA A 29 -1.39 4.05 -4.24
C ALA A 29 -2.30 5.27 -4.03
N CYS A 30 -3.51 5.20 -4.57
CA CYS A 30 -4.56 6.20 -4.38
C CYS A 30 -5.51 5.78 -3.26
N VAL A 31 -5.89 6.70 -2.38
CA VAL A 31 -6.87 6.47 -1.32
C VAL A 31 -8.26 6.33 -1.94
N THR A 32 -8.93 5.20 -1.68
CA THR A 32 -10.30 4.94 -2.15
C THR A 32 -11.32 5.09 -1.04
N SER A 33 -10.97 4.75 0.20
CA SER A 33 -11.78 5.02 1.39
C SER A 33 -10.96 4.97 2.68
N TYR A 34 -11.52 5.50 3.77
CA TYR A 34 -10.93 5.45 5.10
C TYR A 34 -11.97 4.99 6.13
N SER A 35 -11.60 4.00 6.96
CA SER A 35 -12.38 3.54 8.10
C SER A 35 -11.74 4.02 9.39
N MET A 36 -12.42 4.94 10.08
CA MET A 36 -12.00 5.41 11.41
C MET A 36 -12.09 4.30 12.47
N ALA A 37 -13.09 3.43 12.38
CA ALA A 37 -13.33 2.37 13.37
C ALA A 37 -12.18 1.36 13.45
N SER A 38 -11.52 1.10 12.32
CA SER A 38 -10.39 0.16 12.23
C SER A 38 -9.06 0.85 11.93
N ALA A 39 -9.02 2.18 11.96
CA ALA A 39 -7.87 2.99 11.56
C ALA A 39 -7.22 2.52 10.25
N SER A 40 -8.03 2.18 9.24
CA SER A 40 -7.56 1.53 8.01
C SER A 40 -7.92 2.34 6.77
N LEU A 41 -6.94 2.51 5.87
CA LEU A 41 -7.16 3.03 4.52
C LEU A 41 -7.37 1.87 3.55
N MET A 42 -8.33 2.02 2.65
CA MET A 42 -8.37 1.23 1.43
C MET A 42 -7.65 2.01 0.35
N LEU A 43 -6.66 1.35 -0.26
CA LEU A 43 -5.82 1.91 -1.30
C LEU A 43 -5.97 1.10 -2.58
N GLY A 44 -6.05 1.81 -3.71
CA GLY A 44 -6.20 1.24 -5.04
C GLY A 44 -5.23 1.86 -6.03
N HIS A 45 -4.87 1.08 -7.05
CA HIS A 45 -4.09 1.54 -8.21
C HIS A 45 -4.41 0.63 -9.39
N LEU A 46 -4.96 1.21 -10.46
CA LEU A 46 -5.39 0.48 -11.66
C LEU A 46 -4.22 0.21 -12.62
N TYR A 47 -3.08 -0.23 -12.09
CA TYR A 47 -1.89 -0.55 -12.87
C TYR A 47 -1.18 -1.84 -12.40
N PRO A 48 -0.73 -2.71 -13.32
CA PRO A 48 -0.91 -2.63 -14.78
C PRO A 48 -2.38 -2.66 -15.23
N LYS A 49 -2.66 -2.23 -16.47
CA LYS A 49 -4.04 -2.20 -16.98
C LYS A 49 -4.68 -3.58 -16.86
N GLY A 50 -5.91 -3.62 -16.34
CA GLY A 50 -6.65 -4.87 -16.11
C GLY A 50 -6.47 -5.46 -14.71
N THR A 51 -5.57 -4.91 -13.87
CA THR A 51 -5.54 -5.24 -12.45
C THR A 51 -6.52 -4.37 -11.67
N ASN A 52 -7.30 -5.00 -10.81
CA ASN A 52 -8.15 -4.32 -9.84
C ASN A 52 -7.81 -4.85 -8.45
N VAL A 53 -6.74 -4.30 -7.87
CA VAL A 53 -6.19 -4.74 -6.58
C VAL A 53 -6.40 -3.63 -5.57
N ASP A 54 -7.21 -3.94 -4.57
CA ASP A 54 -7.42 -3.08 -3.41
C ASP A 54 -6.67 -3.64 -2.20
N VAL A 55 -6.01 -2.76 -1.47
CA VAL A 55 -5.19 -3.12 -0.31
C VAL A 55 -5.66 -2.35 0.91
N SER A 56 -5.87 -3.08 1.99
CA SER A 56 -6.19 -2.48 3.28
C SER A 56 -4.89 -2.19 4.03
N VAL A 57 -4.69 -0.93 4.40
CA VAL A 57 -3.52 -0.46 5.14
C VAL A 57 -3.96 0.00 6.52
N ASN A 58 -3.54 -0.73 7.56
CA ASN A 58 -3.73 -0.32 8.94
C ASN A 58 -2.73 0.81 9.30
N LEU A 59 -3.25 1.88 9.89
CA LEU A 59 -2.52 3.09 10.27
C LEU A 59 -2.24 3.23 11.76
N GLU A 60 -2.63 2.26 12.59
CA GLU A 60 -2.63 2.37 14.06
C GLU A 60 -1.29 2.81 14.65
N LEU A 61 -0.18 2.37 14.04
CA LEU A 61 1.18 2.74 14.47
C LEU A 61 1.64 4.15 14.06
N VAL A 62 0.90 4.83 13.18
CA VAL A 62 1.26 6.12 12.57
C VAL A 62 0.16 7.19 12.66
N LEU A 63 -0.95 6.90 13.34
CA LEU A 63 -2.09 7.81 13.48
C LEU A 63 -1.69 9.17 14.09
N ASP A 64 -0.79 9.16 15.06
CA ASP A 64 -0.31 10.35 15.77
C ASP A 64 0.48 11.31 14.86
N LYS A 65 1.03 10.80 13.76
CA LYS A 65 1.90 11.52 12.81
C LYS A 65 1.26 11.69 11.44
N LEU A 66 -0.04 11.44 11.32
CA LEU A 66 -0.71 11.50 10.04
C LEU A 66 -0.80 12.96 9.55
N PRO A 67 -0.32 13.26 8.33
CA PRO A 67 -0.49 14.58 7.74
C PRO A 67 -1.97 14.91 7.50
N PRO A 68 -2.40 16.18 7.63
CA PRO A 68 -3.75 16.59 7.27
C PRO A 68 -4.07 16.23 5.82
N GLY A 69 -5.29 15.73 5.58
CA GLY A 69 -5.76 15.41 4.23
C GLY A 69 -5.26 14.07 3.68
N LEU A 70 -4.37 13.36 4.37
CA LEU A 70 -3.85 12.07 3.87
C LEU A 70 -4.94 10.99 3.75
N THR A 71 -6.02 11.10 4.52
CA THR A 71 -7.18 10.18 4.45
C THR A 71 -8.24 10.59 3.43
N CYS A 72 -8.02 11.67 2.67
CA CYS A 72 -8.96 12.12 1.66
C CYS A 72 -8.97 11.17 0.46
N VAL A 73 -10.16 10.81 0.01
CA VAL A 73 -10.33 10.00 -1.21
C VAL A 73 -9.73 10.75 -2.41
N GLY A 74 -8.97 10.03 -3.24
CA GLY A 74 -8.26 10.58 -4.38
C GLY A 74 -6.82 11.01 -4.11
N GLU A 75 -6.40 11.06 -2.84
CA GLU A 75 -5.02 11.41 -2.49
C GLU A 75 -4.05 10.26 -2.84
N TRP A 76 -2.95 10.60 -3.47
CA TRP A 76 -1.88 9.65 -3.79
C TRP A 76 -0.87 9.60 -2.66
N VAL A 77 -0.69 8.42 -2.08
CA VAL A 77 0.16 8.22 -0.90
C VAL A 77 1.25 7.20 -1.18
N ASN A 78 2.43 7.46 -0.60
CA ASN A 78 3.48 6.47 -0.48
C ASN A 78 3.35 5.78 0.87
N VAL A 79 3.48 4.45 0.87
CA VAL A 79 3.41 3.63 2.08
C VAL A 79 4.65 2.78 2.19
N ILE A 80 5.25 2.75 3.39
CA ILE A 80 6.18 1.70 3.80
C ILE A 80 5.52 0.91 4.93
N GLY A 81 5.46 -0.41 4.77
CA GLY A 81 4.78 -1.27 5.72
C GLY A 81 5.19 -2.73 5.63
N TYR A 82 4.62 -3.53 6.53
CA TYR A 82 4.76 -4.99 6.52
C TYR A 82 3.50 -5.65 6.01
N VAL A 83 3.66 -6.63 5.12
CA VAL A 83 2.55 -7.45 4.64
C VAL A 83 2.03 -8.33 5.78
N LEU A 84 0.72 -8.30 6.01
CA LEU A 84 0.04 -9.09 7.02
C LEU A 84 -0.49 -10.39 6.42
N SER A 85 -0.69 -11.41 7.25
CA SER A 85 -1.23 -12.70 6.81
C SER A 85 -2.60 -12.49 6.15
N LYS A 86 -2.82 -13.14 5.01
CA LYS A 86 -4.16 -13.19 4.43
C LYS A 86 -5.06 -14.00 5.36
N PRO A 87 -6.31 -13.56 5.61
CA PRO A 87 -7.27 -14.40 6.30
C PRO A 87 -7.43 -15.71 5.53
N ARG A 88 -7.38 -16.85 6.24
CA ARG A 88 -7.26 -18.21 5.66
C ARG A 88 -8.47 -18.67 4.84
N SER A 89 -9.52 -17.87 4.76
CA SER A 89 -10.75 -18.24 4.07
C SER A 89 -11.61 -17.01 3.81
N SER A 90 -11.51 -16.43 2.63
CA SER A 90 -12.60 -15.62 2.11
C SER A 90 -12.70 -15.85 0.61
N ARG A 91 -13.73 -16.62 0.22
CA ARG A 91 -14.25 -16.63 -1.16
C ARG A 91 -15.08 -15.38 -1.45
N ASP A 92 -15.05 -14.41 -0.53
CA ASP A 92 -15.80 -13.18 -0.62
C ASP A 92 -15.05 -12.19 -1.51
N ARG A 93 -15.71 -11.74 -2.58
CA ARG A 93 -15.12 -10.82 -3.57
C ARG A 93 -14.90 -9.43 -3.00
N ASN A 94 -15.47 -9.15 -1.82
CA ASN A 94 -15.40 -7.84 -1.18
C ASN A 94 -14.21 -7.68 -0.21
N GLU A 95 -13.40 -8.73 -0.02
CA GLU A 95 -12.22 -8.64 0.84
C GLU A 95 -11.03 -7.99 0.12
N PRO A 96 -10.20 -7.20 0.84
CA PRO A 96 -8.98 -6.63 0.27
C PRO A 96 -8.04 -7.73 -0.24
N SER A 97 -7.42 -7.48 -1.39
CA SER A 97 -6.49 -8.41 -2.04
C SER A 97 -5.21 -8.64 -1.23
N ALA A 98 -4.82 -7.66 -0.41
CA ALA A 98 -3.73 -7.75 0.55
C ALA A 98 -3.99 -6.84 1.76
N ARG A 99 -3.30 -7.12 2.87
CA ARG A 99 -3.34 -6.31 4.09
C ARG A 99 -1.93 -5.90 4.47
N VAL A 100 -1.75 -4.65 4.89
CA VAL A 100 -0.43 -4.09 5.25
C VAL A 100 -0.54 -3.30 6.54
N GLN A 101 0.43 -3.47 7.44
CA GLN A 101 0.63 -2.58 8.58
C GLN A 101 1.57 -1.44 8.17
N ALA A 102 1.08 -0.20 8.18
CA ALA A 102 1.92 0.96 7.88
C ALA A 102 2.93 1.21 9.00
N LEU A 103 4.16 1.53 8.60
CA LEU A 103 5.22 2.07 9.46
C LEU A 103 5.48 3.54 9.15
N VAL A 104 5.33 3.93 7.88
CA VAL A 104 5.51 5.29 7.40
C VAL A 104 4.53 5.50 6.25
N ILE A 105 3.83 6.64 6.26
CA ILE A 105 2.92 7.05 5.20
C ILE A 105 3.07 8.55 4.96
N TRP A 106 3.08 8.98 3.70
CA TRP A 106 3.21 10.39 3.35
C TRP A 106 2.51 10.70 2.03
N PRO A 107 2.01 11.95 1.85
CA PRO A 107 1.43 12.36 0.59
C PRO A 107 2.53 12.42 -0.46
N THR A 108 2.17 12.08 -1.69
CA THR A 108 3.13 12.03 -2.79
C THR A 108 3.47 13.44 -3.30
N GLY A 109 2.55 14.39 -3.13
CA GLY A 109 2.65 15.72 -3.74
C GLY A 109 2.49 15.66 -5.26
N PRO A 110 2.92 16.71 -6.00
CA PRO A 110 2.86 16.73 -7.45
C PRO A 110 3.77 15.64 -8.03
N MET A 111 3.18 14.56 -8.54
CA MET A 111 3.93 13.45 -9.13
C MET A 111 3.30 13.01 -10.44
N ASP A 112 4.17 12.70 -11.40
CA ASP A 112 3.80 12.03 -12.64
C ASP A 112 3.65 10.53 -12.40
N ILE A 113 2.40 10.09 -12.26
CA ILE A 113 2.03 8.68 -12.05
C ILE A 113 2.51 7.81 -13.22
N GLN A 114 2.48 8.32 -14.45
CA GLN A 114 2.93 7.56 -15.63
C GLN A 114 4.44 7.31 -15.57
N ARG A 115 5.22 8.29 -15.08
CA ARG A 115 6.66 8.12 -14.87
C ARG A 115 6.95 7.08 -13.79
N TYR A 116 6.15 7.04 -12.72
CA TYR A 116 6.25 5.99 -11.70
C TYR A 116 5.98 4.60 -12.31
N GLU A 117 4.88 4.46 -13.05
CA GLU A 117 4.51 3.21 -13.72
C GLU A 117 5.62 2.69 -14.64
N ARG A 118 6.15 3.55 -15.52
CA ARG A 118 7.26 3.20 -16.44
C ARG A 118 8.54 2.76 -15.72
N SER A 119 8.76 3.18 -14.47
CA SER A 119 9.95 2.73 -13.73
C SER A 119 9.93 1.24 -13.41
N PHE A 120 8.75 0.61 -13.40
CA PHE A 120 8.60 -0.84 -13.25
C PHE A 120 8.64 -1.59 -14.58
N ASP A 121 8.32 -0.92 -15.70
CA ASP A 121 8.50 -1.49 -17.04
C ASP A 121 9.98 -1.59 -17.44
N ALA A 122 10.84 -0.73 -16.88
CA ALA A 122 12.27 -0.65 -17.18
C ALA A 122 13.17 -1.48 -16.25
N ALA A 123 12.59 -2.20 -15.28
CA ALA A 123 13.34 -3.08 -14.38
C ALA A 123 13.59 -4.45 -15.07
N PRO A 124 14.87 -4.85 -15.26
CA PRO A 124 15.23 -6.11 -15.93
C PRO A 124 14.91 -7.37 -15.10
#